data_AF-A0A1E7LMI4-F1
#
_entry.id   AF-A0A1E7LMI4-F1
#
_cell.length_a   1.000
_cell.length_b   1.000
_cell.length_c   1.000
_cell.angle_alpha   90.00
_cell.angle_beta   90.00
_cell.angle_gamma   90.00
#
_symmetry.space_group_name_H-M   'P 1'
#
loop_
_entity.id
_entity.type
_entity.pdbx_description
1 polymer ?
#
loop_
_entity_poly.entity_id
_entity_poly.type
_entity_poly.pdbx_seq_one_letter_code
_entity_poly.pdbx_strand_id
1 'polypeptide(L)'
;MTGNTPPLAAGAQQELVDALQELHCAAGLLSFRKVSSLIRERDDRLSEASHESVRSALKGIRMPRWETVHDIVVVLAGLCSPPRGEESETARFLPLWRATREGESGAMKSFQELLNGGWGGEDGKWTPELVMGTLLNPFNAVQIHPSLAVPHDPLIGEDDWVRLVQMQIEEQGAEHVLRILLHMLKGDYVGAEEGAPYGYHNADREAMEAYAAFRHGCAEILRRLRGEPNLLAESIRAMRADETMDRDDRAELLESESDLSLMREVMIVTPDTWSDVSEEAHHMVFGYLIKQIRPVGRVGLPDSERFQITWRIPEPPEVSPA
;
A
#
# COMPACT_ATOMS: atom_id res chain seq x y z
N MET A 1 -51.59 -19.02 -13.34
CA MET A 1 -50.74 -17.84 -13.56
C MET A 1 -49.30 -18.29 -13.34
N THR A 2 -48.62 -18.70 -14.40
CA THR A 2 -47.20 -19.09 -14.36
C THR A 2 -46.37 -17.80 -14.42
N GLY A 3 -45.92 -17.34 -13.26
CA GLY A 3 -45.00 -16.21 -13.14
C GLY A 3 -43.67 -16.59 -13.79
N ASN A 4 -43.39 -15.96 -14.92
CA ASN A 4 -42.16 -16.10 -15.68
C ASN A 4 -41.09 -15.24 -14.99
N THR A 5 -40.44 -15.77 -13.96
CA THR A 5 -39.22 -15.15 -13.41
C THR A 5 -38.14 -15.29 -14.48
N PRO A 6 -37.61 -14.19 -15.05
CA PRO A 6 -36.50 -14.31 -15.99
C PRO A 6 -35.32 -15.00 -15.28
N PRO A 7 -34.56 -15.87 -15.97
CA PRO A 7 -33.41 -16.53 -15.37
C PRO A 7 -32.44 -15.48 -14.80
N LEU A 8 -31.95 -15.68 -13.58
CA LEU A 8 -31.05 -14.75 -12.85
C LEU A 8 -29.86 -14.26 -13.72
N ALA A 9 -29.32 -15.13 -14.58
CA ALA A 9 -28.26 -14.78 -15.54
C ALA A 9 -28.65 -13.68 -16.55
N ALA A 10 -29.93 -13.59 -16.93
CA ALA A 10 -30.43 -12.53 -17.81
C ALA A 10 -30.50 -11.17 -17.09
N GLY A 11 -30.72 -11.15 -15.77
CA GLY A 11 -30.69 -9.93 -14.96
C GLY A 11 -29.28 -9.37 -14.83
N ALA A 12 -28.31 -10.19 -14.45
CA ALA A 12 -26.91 -9.78 -14.33
C ALA A 12 -26.31 -9.29 -15.66
N GLN A 13 -26.65 -9.97 -16.77
CA GLN A 13 -26.24 -9.51 -18.10
C GLN A 13 -26.82 -8.14 -18.44
N GLN A 14 -28.08 -7.88 -18.08
CA GLN A 14 -28.69 -6.58 -18.31
C GLN A 14 -28.01 -5.49 -17.47
N GLU A 15 -27.72 -5.76 -16.20
CA GLU A 15 -27.03 -4.81 -15.31
C GLU A 15 -25.63 -4.43 -15.82
N LEU A 16 -24.86 -5.41 -16.30
CA LEU A 16 -23.55 -5.14 -16.93
C LEU A 16 -23.69 -4.25 -18.17
N VAL A 17 -24.68 -4.53 -19.01
CA VAL A 17 -24.92 -3.78 -20.26
C VAL A 17 -25.39 -2.37 -19.96
N ASP A 18 -26.27 -2.19 -18.98
CA ASP A 18 -26.77 -0.88 -18.55
C ASP A 18 -25.64 -0.03 -17.98
N ALA A 19 -24.78 -0.61 -17.15
CA ALA A 19 -23.60 0.07 -16.63
C ALA A 19 -22.65 0.49 -17.77
N LEU A 20 -22.40 -0.41 -18.74
CA LEU A 20 -21.53 -0.13 -19.89
C LEU A 20 -22.11 1.00 -20.76
N GLN A 21 -23.42 1.04 -20.95
CA GLN A 21 -24.11 2.11 -21.68
C GLN A 21 -24.09 3.43 -20.91
N GLU A 22 -24.24 3.40 -19.60
CA GLU A 22 -24.11 4.58 -18.73
C GLU A 22 -22.72 5.21 -18.87
N LEU A 23 -21.66 4.40 -18.74
CA LEU A 23 -20.29 4.86 -18.90
C LEU A 23 -20.03 5.38 -20.32
N HIS A 24 -20.57 4.69 -21.34
CA HIS A 24 -20.47 5.13 -22.74
C HIS A 24 -21.17 6.48 -22.97
N CYS A 25 -22.31 6.71 -22.30
CA CYS A 25 -23.02 7.98 -22.33
C CYS A 25 -22.21 9.09 -21.63
N ALA A 26 -21.65 8.81 -20.46
CA ALA A 26 -20.82 9.74 -19.71
C ALA A 26 -19.53 10.14 -20.47
N ALA A 27 -19.00 9.24 -21.30
CA ALA A 27 -17.87 9.47 -22.20
C ALA A 27 -18.26 10.18 -23.52
N GLY A 28 -19.51 10.62 -23.68
CA GLY A 28 -19.97 11.37 -24.86
C GLY A 28 -20.35 10.51 -26.07
N LEU A 29 -20.74 9.24 -25.87
CA LEU A 29 -21.27 8.34 -26.91
C LEU A 29 -20.34 8.16 -28.12
N LEU A 30 -19.04 7.96 -27.85
CA LEU A 30 -18.03 7.75 -28.88
C LEU A 30 -18.39 6.60 -29.82
N SER A 31 -18.06 6.73 -31.11
CA SER A 31 -18.28 5.62 -32.04
C SER A 31 -17.50 4.37 -31.63
N PHE A 32 -18.07 3.17 -31.83
CA PHE A 32 -17.40 1.90 -31.48
C PHE A 32 -16.04 1.73 -32.17
N ARG A 33 -15.88 2.29 -33.37
CA ARG A 33 -14.59 2.34 -34.08
C ARG A 33 -13.58 3.21 -33.35
N LYS A 34 -14.01 4.37 -32.85
CA LYS A 34 -13.14 5.27 -32.08
C LYS A 34 -12.71 4.63 -30.76
N VAL A 35 -13.62 3.97 -30.04
CA VAL A 35 -13.27 3.21 -28.81
C VAL A 35 -12.25 2.11 -29.10
N SER A 36 -12.47 1.30 -30.14
CA SER A 36 -11.52 0.25 -30.54
C SER A 36 -10.14 0.80 -30.96
N SER A 37 -10.09 1.94 -31.66
CA SER A 37 -8.83 2.63 -31.97
C SER A 37 -8.10 3.08 -30.70
N LEU A 38 -8.80 3.66 -29.74
CA LEU A 38 -8.22 4.12 -28.48
C LEU A 38 -7.69 2.96 -27.63
N ILE A 39 -8.39 1.82 -27.59
CA ILE A 39 -7.89 0.60 -26.95
C ILE A 39 -6.57 0.14 -27.60
N ARG A 40 -6.46 0.25 -28.93
CA ARG A 40 -5.24 -0.15 -29.65
C ARG A 40 -4.06 0.80 -29.45
N GLU A 41 -4.34 2.07 -29.17
CA GLU A 41 -3.32 3.10 -28.92
C GLU A 41 -2.71 3.00 -27.52
N ARG A 42 -3.29 2.19 -26.62
CA ARG A 42 -2.79 1.94 -25.27
C ARG A 42 -1.76 0.82 -25.21
N ASP A 43 -0.69 1.05 -24.45
CA ASP A 43 0.40 0.07 -24.23
C ASP A 43 0.02 -1.00 -23.20
N ASP A 44 -0.96 -0.73 -22.32
CA ASP A 44 -1.42 -1.59 -21.22
C ASP A 44 -2.67 -2.42 -21.56
N ARG A 45 -3.07 -2.49 -22.84
CA ARG A 45 -4.27 -3.23 -23.25
C ARG A 45 -4.18 -4.72 -22.95
N LEU A 46 -5.28 -5.30 -22.49
CA LEU A 46 -5.37 -6.74 -22.19
C LEU A 46 -5.95 -7.56 -23.34
N SER A 47 -6.58 -6.91 -24.34
CA SER A 47 -7.23 -7.57 -25.46
C SER A 47 -7.07 -6.85 -26.80
N GLU A 48 -7.23 -7.60 -27.89
CA GLU A 48 -7.31 -7.05 -29.25
C GLU A 48 -8.76 -6.72 -29.65
N ALA A 49 -9.47 -5.97 -28.79
CA ALA A 49 -10.90 -5.68 -28.99
C ALA A 49 -11.17 -4.99 -30.34
N SER A 50 -11.87 -5.68 -31.24
CA SER A 50 -12.34 -5.11 -32.50
C SER A 50 -13.55 -4.20 -32.29
N HIS A 51 -13.83 -3.30 -33.23
CA HIS A 51 -15.02 -2.46 -33.17
C HIS A 51 -16.34 -3.24 -33.13
N GLU A 52 -16.38 -4.47 -33.70
CA GLU A 52 -17.54 -5.35 -33.60
C GLU A 52 -17.64 -6.02 -32.23
N SER A 53 -16.50 -6.33 -31.61
CA SER A 53 -16.44 -6.84 -30.23
C SER A 53 -16.92 -5.77 -29.23
N VAL A 54 -16.46 -4.52 -29.40
CA VAL A 54 -16.92 -3.37 -28.61
C VAL A 54 -18.41 -3.14 -28.79
N ARG A 55 -18.90 -3.15 -30.03
CA ARG A 55 -20.33 -3.03 -30.34
C ARG A 55 -21.14 -4.16 -29.68
N SER A 56 -20.65 -5.40 -29.77
CA SER A 56 -21.33 -6.56 -29.22
C SER A 56 -21.43 -6.50 -27.70
N ALA A 57 -20.38 -6.02 -27.03
CA ALA A 57 -20.33 -5.80 -25.59
C ALA A 57 -21.29 -4.70 -25.13
N LEU A 58 -21.19 -3.50 -25.72
CA LEU A 58 -22.02 -2.33 -25.34
C LEU A 58 -23.51 -2.53 -25.63
N LYS A 59 -23.85 -3.37 -26.63
CA LYS A 59 -25.25 -3.71 -26.95
C LYS A 59 -25.75 -4.97 -26.26
N GLY A 60 -24.91 -5.64 -25.46
CA GLY A 60 -25.29 -6.91 -24.81
C GLY A 60 -25.59 -8.06 -25.77
N ILE A 61 -25.15 -7.98 -27.03
CA ILE A 61 -25.43 -8.99 -28.07
C ILE A 61 -24.71 -10.30 -27.75
N ARG A 62 -23.49 -10.21 -27.24
CA ARG A 62 -22.67 -11.35 -26.84
C ARG A 62 -21.91 -11.00 -25.58
N MET A 63 -21.81 -11.95 -24.66
CA MET A 63 -21.03 -11.77 -23.44
C MET A 63 -19.53 -11.61 -23.78
N PRO A 64 -18.91 -10.45 -23.51
CA PRO A 64 -17.48 -10.25 -23.69
C PRO A 64 -16.67 -11.02 -22.64
N ARG A 65 -15.38 -11.26 -22.93
CA ARG A 65 -14.42 -11.69 -21.90
C ARG A 65 -14.04 -10.50 -21.02
N TRP A 66 -13.54 -10.77 -19.81
CA TRP A 66 -13.17 -9.72 -18.87
C TRP A 66 -12.15 -8.74 -19.45
N GLU A 67 -11.14 -9.23 -20.17
CA GLU A 67 -10.10 -8.39 -20.77
C GLU A 67 -10.69 -7.36 -21.74
N THR A 68 -11.74 -7.75 -22.47
CA THR A 68 -12.46 -6.85 -23.37
C THR A 68 -13.33 -5.84 -22.60
N VAL A 69 -13.94 -6.23 -21.48
CA VAL A 69 -14.70 -5.30 -20.63
C VAL A 69 -13.75 -4.28 -20.00
N HIS A 70 -12.66 -4.75 -19.42
CA HIS A 70 -11.59 -3.95 -18.83
C HIS A 70 -11.12 -2.86 -19.80
N ASP A 71 -10.66 -3.24 -20.99
CA ASP A 71 -10.15 -2.28 -21.98
C ASP A 71 -11.19 -1.23 -22.40
N ILE A 72 -12.46 -1.63 -22.52
CA ILE A 72 -13.57 -0.71 -22.82
C ILE A 72 -13.78 0.27 -21.66
N VAL A 73 -13.83 -0.24 -20.42
CA VAL A 73 -14.08 0.57 -19.21
C VAL A 73 -12.97 1.58 -18.99
N VAL A 74 -11.72 1.14 -19.04
CA VAL A 74 -10.53 2.00 -18.89
C VAL A 74 -10.55 3.16 -19.90
N VAL A 75 -10.78 2.85 -21.18
CA VAL A 75 -10.83 3.88 -22.23
C VAL A 75 -12.00 4.85 -22.03
N LEU A 76 -13.18 4.36 -21.66
CA LEU A 76 -14.35 5.21 -21.47
C LEU A 76 -14.26 6.06 -20.18
N ALA A 77 -13.70 5.51 -19.10
CA ALA A 77 -13.54 6.21 -17.82
C ALA A 77 -12.67 7.46 -17.95
N GLY A 78 -11.51 7.34 -18.62
CA GLY A 78 -10.60 8.46 -18.87
C GLY A 78 -11.18 9.56 -19.78
N LEU A 79 -12.25 9.26 -20.52
CA LEU A 79 -12.92 10.18 -21.46
C LEU A 79 -14.22 10.76 -20.92
N CYS A 80 -14.63 10.36 -19.71
CA CYS A 80 -15.78 10.96 -19.05
C CYS A 80 -15.54 12.44 -18.73
N SER A 81 -16.63 13.20 -18.58
CA SER A 81 -16.58 14.58 -18.10
C SER A 81 -17.49 14.74 -16.88
N PRO A 82 -16.94 14.85 -15.65
CA PRO A 82 -15.51 14.83 -15.31
C PRO A 82 -14.85 13.45 -15.54
N PRO A 83 -13.52 13.39 -15.75
CA PRO A 83 -12.81 12.12 -15.86
C PRO A 83 -13.04 11.25 -14.63
N ARG A 84 -13.35 9.97 -14.85
CA ARG A 84 -13.52 8.99 -13.77
C ARG A 84 -12.25 8.17 -13.63
N GLY A 85 -11.93 7.74 -12.41
CA GLY A 85 -10.74 6.92 -12.16
C GLY A 85 -10.83 5.57 -12.87
N GLU A 86 -9.82 5.24 -13.67
CA GLU A 86 -9.78 3.99 -14.46
C GLU A 86 -9.85 2.76 -13.54
N GLU A 87 -9.09 2.75 -12.45
CA GLU A 87 -9.09 1.68 -11.45
C GLU A 87 -10.44 1.54 -10.73
N SER A 88 -11.05 2.65 -10.31
CA SER A 88 -12.34 2.64 -9.62
C SER A 88 -13.48 2.13 -10.50
N GLU A 89 -13.51 2.54 -11.77
CA GLU A 89 -14.51 2.05 -12.73
C GLU A 89 -14.25 0.56 -13.05
N THR A 90 -13.00 0.16 -13.23
CA THR A 90 -12.64 -1.25 -13.45
C THR A 90 -13.09 -2.14 -12.27
N ALA A 91 -12.85 -1.69 -11.04
CA ALA A 91 -13.32 -2.35 -9.82
C ALA A 91 -14.86 -2.43 -9.75
N ARG A 92 -15.57 -1.41 -10.25
CA ARG A 92 -17.04 -1.39 -10.34
C ARG A 92 -17.60 -2.41 -11.33
N PHE A 93 -16.97 -2.57 -12.49
CA PHE A 93 -17.48 -3.42 -13.58
C PHE A 93 -17.18 -4.90 -13.40
N LEU A 94 -16.12 -5.22 -12.68
CA LEU A 94 -15.71 -6.60 -12.43
C LEU A 94 -16.78 -7.48 -11.77
N PRO A 95 -17.42 -7.09 -10.64
CA PRO A 95 -18.47 -7.91 -10.03
C PRO A 95 -19.69 -8.07 -10.93
N LEU A 96 -20.05 -7.04 -11.71
CA LEU A 96 -21.14 -7.11 -12.69
C LEU A 96 -20.85 -8.17 -13.75
N TRP A 97 -19.62 -8.23 -14.27
CA TRP A 97 -19.22 -9.24 -15.24
C TRP A 97 -19.23 -10.65 -14.65
N ARG A 98 -18.77 -10.84 -13.41
CA ARG A 98 -18.81 -12.14 -12.73
C ARG A 98 -20.23 -12.66 -12.54
N ALA A 99 -21.14 -11.80 -12.10
CA ALA A 99 -22.56 -12.15 -11.93
C ALA A 99 -23.17 -12.73 -13.23
N THR A 100 -22.67 -12.32 -14.41
CA THR A 100 -23.13 -12.87 -15.70
C THR A 100 -22.61 -14.28 -16.02
N ARG A 101 -21.45 -14.69 -15.48
CA ARG A 101 -20.80 -15.97 -15.78
C ARG A 101 -21.03 -17.02 -14.72
N GLU A 102 -21.07 -16.61 -13.45
CA GLU A 102 -21.06 -17.51 -12.28
C GLU A 102 -22.42 -17.56 -11.59
N GLY A 103 -23.42 -16.82 -12.10
CA GLY A 103 -24.81 -16.92 -11.67
C GLY A 103 -25.14 -16.20 -10.36
N GLU A 104 -24.12 -15.79 -9.59
CA GLU A 104 -24.24 -14.93 -8.42
C GLU A 104 -23.09 -13.90 -8.39
N SER A 105 -23.36 -12.71 -7.85
CA SER A 105 -22.40 -11.62 -7.63
C SER A 105 -21.38 -11.93 -6.50
N GLY A 106 -21.04 -13.21 -6.31
CA GLY A 106 -20.37 -13.74 -5.11
C GLY A 106 -19.17 -14.66 -5.39
N ALA A 107 -18.74 -14.84 -6.64
CA ALA A 107 -17.50 -15.54 -6.92
C ALA A 107 -16.31 -14.70 -6.42
N MET A 108 -15.50 -15.30 -5.55
CA MET A 108 -14.33 -14.66 -4.94
C MET A 108 -13.36 -14.15 -6.01
N LYS A 109 -12.61 -13.10 -5.70
CA LYS A 109 -11.49 -12.65 -6.53
C LYS A 109 -10.55 -13.82 -6.84
N SER A 110 -10.21 -13.99 -8.11
CA SER A 110 -9.06 -14.78 -8.53
C SER A 110 -7.78 -14.19 -7.95
N PHE A 111 -6.73 -15.00 -7.86
CA PHE A 111 -5.47 -14.57 -7.28
C PHE A 111 -4.86 -13.35 -8.00
N GLN A 112 -5.02 -13.26 -9.32
CA GLN A 112 -4.54 -12.12 -10.10
C GLN A 112 -5.25 -10.81 -9.72
N GLU A 113 -6.51 -10.89 -9.29
CA GLU A 113 -7.32 -9.72 -8.92
C GLU A 113 -7.08 -9.30 -7.47
N LEU A 114 -6.75 -10.25 -6.59
CA LEU A 114 -6.23 -9.93 -5.25
C LEU A 114 -4.90 -9.18 -5.36
N LEU A 115 -4.00 -9.62 -6.25
CA LEU A 115 -2.72 -8.93 -6.46
C LEU A 115 -2.87 -7.52 -7.00
N ASN A 116 -3.83 -7.29 -7.89
CA ASN A 116 -3.97 -5.99 -8.55
C ASN A 116 -4.86 -4.99 -7.79
N GLY A 117 -5.75 -5.47 -6.92
CA GLY A 117 -6.76 -4.62 -6.26
C GLY A 117 -6.96 -4.93 -4.78
N GLY A 118 -6.00 -5.61 -4.15
CA GLY A 118 -5.98 -5.94 -2.73
C GLY A 118 -7.17 -6.78 -2.25
N TRP A 119 -7.26 -6.91 -0.92
CA TRP A 119 -8.34 -7.63 -0.23
C TRP A 119 -9.70 -6.90 -0.29
N GLY A 120 -9.73 -5.63 -0.69
CA GLY A 120 -10.92 -4.78 -0.62
C GLY A 120 -11.18 -4.26 0.80
N GLY A 121 -12.24 -3.48 1.00
CA GLY A 121 -12.66 -2.95 2.31
C GLY A 121 -12.11 -1.57 2.71
N GLU A 122 -11.43 -0.87 1.79
CA GLU A 122 -10.98 0.53 1.98
C GLU A 122 -12.15 1.50 2.22
N ASP A 123 -13.36 1.13 1.79
CA ASP A 123 -14.60 1.85 2.05
C ASP A 123 -15.28 1.47 3.39
N GLY A 124 -14.60 0.66 4.21
CA GLY A 124 -15.06 0.18 5.52
C GLY A 124 -16.11 -0.95 5.46
N LYS A 125 -16.35 -1.55 4.29
CA LYS A 125 -17.29 -2.67 4.15
C LYS A 125 -16.60 -4.03 4.16
N TRP A 126 -17.23 -4.98 4.83
CA TRP A 126 -16.81 -6.38 4.79
C TRP A 126 -17.06 -6.98 3.40
N THR A 127 -15.99 -7.50 2.79
CA THR A 127 -16.04 -8.26 1.54
C THR A 127 -15.78 -9.75 1.81
N PRO A 128 -16.25 -10.67 0.94
CA PRO A 128 -15.93 -12.09 1.04
C PRO A 128 -14.42 -12.36 1.08
N GLU A 129 -13.64 -11.60 0.33
CA GLU A 129 -12.18 -11.66 0.31
C GLU A 129 -11.59 -11.29 1.67
N LEU A 130 -12.12 -10.26 2.33
CA LEU A 130 -11.64 -9.80 3.63
C LEU A 130 -11.90 -10.84 4.74
N VAL A 131 -13.08 -11.49 4.68
CA VAL A 131 -13.41 -12.62 5.55
C VAL A 131 -12.49 -13.81 5.28
N MET A 132 -12.28 -14.17 4.01
CA MET A 132 -11.39 -15.27 3.63
C MET A 132 -9.93 -14.99 4.03
N GLY A 133 -9.49 -13.75 3.84
CA GLY A 133 -8.17 -13.25 4.25
C GLY A 133 -7.93 -13.44 5.74
N THR A 134 -8.95 -13.19 6.54
CA THR A 134 -8.91 -13.38 7.99
C THR A 134 -8.90 -14.87 8.34
N LEU A 135 -9.78 -15.67 7.75
CA LEU A 135 -9.92 -17.10 8.10
C LEU A 135 -8.72 -17.96 7.69
N LEU A 136 -8.09 -17.66 6.55
CA LEU A 136 -6.92 -18.39 6.06
C LEU A 136 -5.60 -17.94 6.71
N ASN A 137 -5.56 -16.84 7.46
CA ASN A 137 -4.33 -16.39 8.09
C ASN A 137 -3.90 -17.36 9.21
N PRO A 138 -2.69 -17.98 9.12
CA PRO A 138 -2.21 -18.90 10.15
C PRO A 138 -2.09 -18.28 11.55
N PHE A 139 -1.94 -16.96 11.66
CA PHE A 139 -1.93 -16.23 12.94
C PHE A 139 -3.17 -16.53 13.78
N ASN A 140 -4.32 -16.79 13.15
CA ASN A 140 -5.55 -17.10 13.86
C ASN A 140 -5.63 -18.55 14.34
N ALA A 141 -4.71 -19.42 13.92
CA ALA A 141 -4.79 -20.87 14.14
C ALA A 141 -3.63 -21.45 14.94
N VAL A 142 -2.44 -20.83 14.87
CA VAL A 142 -1.23 -21.34 15.55
C VAL A 142 -0.63 -20.29 16.47
N GLN A 143 -0.11 -20.74 17.61
CA GLN A 143 0.66 -19.86 18.48
C GLN A 143 2.07 -19.69 17.91
N ILE A 144 2.32 -18.54 17.29
CA ILE A 144 3.61 -18.23 16.68
C ILE A 144 4.64 -17.94 17.79
N HIS A 145 5.87 -18.40 17.58
CA HIS A 145 6.95 -18.23 18.55
C HIS A 145 7.16 -16.74 18.90
N PRO A 146 7.35 -16.38 20.20
CA PRO A 146 7.43 -14.98 20.63
C PRO A 146 8.54 -14.13 19.99
N SER A 147 9.57 -14.76 19.42
CA SER A 147 10.62 -14.03 18.68
C SER A 147 10.15 -13.47 17.34
N LEU A 148 9.04 -14.00 16.81
CA LEU A 148 8.49 -13.67 15.51
C LEU A 148 7.18 -12.88 15.62
N ALA A 149 6.39 -13.06 16.67
CA ALA A 149 5.11 -12.38 16.84
C ALA A 149 4.87 -11.94 18.29
N VAL A 150 4.08 -10.88 18.47
CA VAL A 150 3.53 -10.52 19.79
C VAL A 150 2.69 -11.70 20.32
N PRO A 151 2.68 -11.94 21.64
CA PRO A 151 1.77 -12.92 22.24
C PRO A 151 0.34 -12.68 21.79
N HIS A 152 -0.29 -13.70 21.23
CA HIS A 152 -1.66 -13.68 20.76
C HIS A 152 -2.34 -15.02 21.07
N ASP A 153 -3.65 -14.95 21.13
CA ASP A 153 -4.52 -16.12 21.31
C ASP A 153 -5.10 -16.52 19.94
N PRO A 154 -4.88 -17.77 19.50
CA PRO A 154 -5.54 -18.29 18.31
C PRO A 154 -7.06 -18.20 18.43
N LEU A 155 -7.71 -17.69 17.38
CA LEU A 155 -9.17 -17.55 17.31
C LEU A 155 -9.87 -18.85 16.92
N ILE A 156 -9.14 -19.74 16.23
CA ILE A 156 -9.63 -21.03 15.75
C ILE A 156 -8.62 -22.13 16.08
N GLY A 157 -9.09 -23.35 16.30
CA GLY A 157 -8.21 -24.48 16.53
C GLY A 157 -7.44 -24.86 15.26
N GLU A 158 -6.21 -25.36 15.42
CA GLU A 158 -5.37 -25.79 14.29
C GLU A 158 -6.09 -26.81 13.39
N ASP A 159 -6.76 -27.80 13.98
CA ASP A 159 -7.55 -28.80 13.23
C ASP A 159 -8.75 -28.20 12.48
N ASP A 160 -9.39 -27.16 13.03
CA ASP A 160 -10.49 -26.45 12.38
C ASP A 160 -9.98 -25.63 11.20
N TRP A 161 -8.82 -24.99 11.36
CA TRP A 161 -8.15 -24.28 10.29
C TRP A 161 -7.74 -25.21 9.15
N VAL A 162 -7.16 -26.38 9.46
CA VAL A 162 -6.81 -27.39 8.45
C VAL A 162 -8.04 -27.84 7.67
N ARG A 163 -9.18 -28.08 8.34
CA ARG A 163 -10.45 -28.43 7.68
C ARG A 163 -10.94 -27.31 6.76
N LEU A 164 -10.86 -26.06 7.21
CA LEU A 164 -11.25 -24.90 6.41
C LEU A 164 -10.38 -24.74 5.16
N VAL A 165 -9.05 -24.90 5.31
CA VAL A 165 -8.11 -24.85 4.18
C VAL A 165 -8.39 -25.98 3.20
N GLN A 166 -8.68 -27.20 3.69
CA GLN A 166 -9.03 -28.33 2.84
C GLN A 166 -10.29 -28.04 2.01
N MET A 167 -11.35 -27.52 2.64
CA MET A 167 -12.58 -27.12 1.96
C MET A 167 -12.28 -26.09 0.86
N GLN A 168 -11.42 -25.11 1.15
CA GLN A 168 -11.06 -24.10 0.17
C GLN A 168 -10.22 -24.64 -1.01
N ILE A 169 -9.38 -25.65 -0.76
CA ILE A 169 -8.63 -26.35 -1.81
C ILE A 169 -9.59 -27.13 -2.72
N GLU A 170 -10.61 -27.76 -2.14
CA GLU A 170 -11.63 -28.51 -2.89
C GLU A 170 -12.47 -27.58 -3.77
N GLU A 171 -12.80 -26.38 -3.29
CA GLU A 171 -13.62 -25.39 -4.00
C GLU A 171 -12.84 -24.57 -5.04
N GLN A 172 -11.65 -24.08 -4.69
CA GLN A 172 -10.89 -23.10 -5.50
C GLN A 172 -9.62 -23.68 -6.13
N GLY A 173 -9.23 -24.89 -5.75
CA GLY A 173 -8.00 -25.54 -6.20
C GLY A 173 -6.78 -25.20 -5.36
N ALA A 174 -5.87 -26.17 -5.25
CA ALA A 174 -4.69 -26.08 -4.41
C ALA A 174 -3.75 -24.92 -4.78
N GLU A 175 -3.56 -24.64 -6.07
CA GLU A 175 -2.68 -23.56 -6.51
C GLU A 175 -3.17 -22.20 -6.01
N HIS A 176 -4.48 -21.93 -6.11
CA HIS A 176 -5.07 -20.66 -5.69
C HIS A 176 -4.87 -20.43 -4.18
N VAL A 177 -5.21 -21.44 -3.37
CA VAL A 177 -5.07 -21.37 -1.91
C VAL A 177 -3.62 -21.19 -1.48
N LEU A 178 -2.67 -21.93 -2.07
CA LEU A 178 -1.25 -21.80 -1.73
C LEU A 178 -0.69 -20.42 -2.11
N ARG A 179 -1.12 -19.85 -3.24
CA ARG A 179 -0.71 -18.50 -3.64
C ARG A 179 -1.25 -17.43 -2.70
N ILE A 180 -2.50 -17.56 -2.27
CA ILE A 180 -3.08 -16.70 -1.24
C ILE A 180 -2.30 -16.81 0.07
N LEU A 181 -2.01 -18.03 0.54
CA LEU A 181 -1.25 -18.25 1.76
C LEU A 181 0.14 -17.59 1.66
N LEU A 182 0.85 -17.77 0.55
CA LEU A 182 2.15 -17.13 0.31
C LEU A 182 2.06 -15.60 0.28
N HIS A 183 0.93 -15.04 -0.13
CA HIS A 183 0.71 -13.60 -0.17
C HIS A 183 0.47 -13.04 1.23
N MET A 184 -0.33 -13.73 2.06
CA MET A 184 -0.48 -13.42 3.48
C MET A 184 0.85 -13.51 4.22
N LEU A 185 1.62 -14.57 3.95
CA LEU A 185 2.97 -14.75 4.47
C LEU A 185 3.99 -13.77 3.86
N LYS A 186 3.60 -12.80 3.04
CA LYS A 186 4.47 -11.68 2.65
C LYS A 186 4.07 -10.38 3.35
N GLY A 187 3.04 -10.42 4.19
CA GLY A 187 2.53 -9.26 4.88
C GLY A 187 1.41 -8.52 4.17
N ASP A 188 0.93 -9.03 3.03
CA ASP A 188 -0.22 -8.47 2.32
C ASP A 188 -1.48 -9.21 2.74
N TYR A 189 -1.98 -8.88 3.93
CA TYR A 189 -3.20 -9.43 4.49
C TYR A 189 -4.03 -8.34 5.17
N VAL A 190 -5.30 -8.66 5.40
CA VAL A 190 -6.27 -7.77 6.03
C VAL A 190 -5.80 -7.33 7.43
N GLY A 191 -5.59 -6.03 7.61
CA GLY A 191 -5.17 -5.44 8.88
C GLY A 191 -3.65 -5.40 9.11
N ALA A 192 -2.83 -5.61 8.07
CA ALA A 192 -1.40 -5.35 8.13
C ALA A 192 -1.13 -3.84 8.25
N GLU A 193 -0.37 -3.42 9.27
CA GLU A 193 0.18 -2.06 9.33
C GLU A 193 1.35 -1.90 8.35
N GLU A 194 1.46 -0.73 7.73
CA GLU A 194 2.55 -0.41 6.80
C GLU A 194 3.91 -0.52 7.51
N GLY A 195 4.78 -1.43 7.03
CA GLY A 195 6.08 -1.70 7.65
C GLY A 195 6.11 -2.90 8.61
N ALA A 196 4.96 -3.49 8.94
CA ALA A 196 4.85 -4.71 9.73
C ALA A 196 4.28 -5.84 8.85
N PRO A 197 5.04 -6.39 7.89
CA PRO A 197 4.60 -7.61 7.24
C PRO A 197 4.31 -8.62 8.36
N TYR A 198 3.18 -9.32 8.28
CA TYR A 198 2.63 -10.21 9.31
C TYR A 198 2.09 -9.59 10.62
N GLY A 199 2.06 -8.26 10.77
CA GLY A 199 1.58 -7.62 12.02
C GLY A 199 2.54 -7.82 13.18
N TYR A 200 3.79 -8.14 12.85
CA TYR A 200 4.85 -8.39 13.80
C TYR A 200 5.48 -7.09 14.26
N HIS A 201 4.89 -6.46 15.28
CA HIS A 201 5.63 -5.52 16.12
C HIS A 201 6.47 -6.32 17.10
N ASN A 202 7.72 -6.59 16.76
CA ASN A 202 8.66 -6.93 17.82
C ASN A 202 9.10 -5.60 18.42
N ALA A 203 8.35 -5.09 19.41
CA ALA A 203 8.62 -3.80 20.06
C ALA A 203 10.07 -3.72 20.57
N ASP A 204 10.62 -4.83 21.07
CA ASP A 204 12.03 -4.89 21.48
C ASP A 204 12.97 -4.72 20.29
N ARG A 205 12.65 -5.32 19.15
CA ARG A 205 13.43 -5.17 17.92
C ARG A 205 13.28 -3.80 17.28
N GLU A 206 12.07 -3.24 17.23
CA GLU A 206 11.83 -1.88 16.74
C GLU A 206 12.58 -0.87 17.59
N ALA A 207 12.54 -1.02 18.93
CA ALA A 207 13.34 -0.21 19.84
C ALA A 207 14.84 -0.41 19.62
N MET A 208 15.31 -1.64 19.40
CA MET A 208 16.71 -1.92 19.09
C MET A 208 17.15 -1.32 17.74
N GLU A 209 16.30 -1.38 16.72
CA GLU A 209 16.56 -0.82 15.39
C GLU A 209 16.51 0.71 15.43
N ALA A 210 15.57 1.31 16.17
CA ALA A 210 15.50 2.75 16.42
C ALA A 210 16.74 3.24 17.19
N TYR A 211 17.16 2.52 18.23
CA TYR A 211 18.38 2.84 18.98
C TYR A 211 19.64 2.72 18.10
N ALA A 212 19.72 1.68 17.25
CA ALA A 212 20.82 1.53 16.30
C ALA A 212 20.83 2.65 15.26
N ALA A 213 19.66 3.03 14.72
CA ALA A 213 19.51 4.15 13.80
C ALA A 213 19.93 5.47 14.48
N PHE A 214 19.50 5.71 15.72
CA PHE A 214 19.88 6.88 16.50
C PHE A 214 21.39 6.98 16.67
N ARG A 215 22.05 5.90 17.15
CA ARG A 215 23.52 5.89 17.31
C ARG A 215 24.25 6.11 15.99
N HIS A 216 23.78 5.50 14.90
CA HIS A 216 24.35 5.72 13.58
C HIS A 216 24.21 7.18 13.13
N GLY A 217 23.02 7.76 13.30
CA GLY A 217 22.77 9.16 12.99
C GLY A 217 23.61 10.12 13.84
N CYS A 218 23.80 9.86 15.14
CA CYS A 218 24.71 10.64 15.98
C CYS A 218 26.17 10.59 15.47
N ALA A 219 26.65 9.42 15.05
CA ALA A 219 28.00 9.28 14.49
C ALA A 219 28.16 10.10 13.19
N GLU A 220 27.16 10.08 12.32
CA GLU A 220 27.15 10.86 11.07
C GLU A 220 26.99 12.36 11.31
N ILE A 221 26.18 12.77 12.29
CA ILE A 221 26.08 14.17 12.74
C ILE A 221 27.44 14.67 13.21
N LEU A 222 28.13 13.88 14.04
CA LEU A 222 29.48 14.21 14.49
C LEU A 222 30.48 14.34 13.35
N ARG A 223 30.38 13.48 12.33
CA ARG A 223 31.21 13.59 11.12
C ARG A 223 30.94 14.90 10.39
N ARG A 224 29.67 15.28 10.20
CA ARG A 224 29.30 16.52 9.51
C ARG A 224 29.66 17.78 10.29
N LEU A 225 29.40 17.81 11.60
CA LEU A 225 29.75 18.95 12.46
C LEU A 225 31.27 19.23 12.49
N ARG A 226 32.12 18.22 12.27
CA ARG A 226 33.58 18.43 12.11
C ARG A 226 33.94 19.16 10.82
N GLY A 227 33.18 18.95 9.75
CA GLY A 227 33.41 19.55 8.43
C GLY A 227 32.67 20.87 8.21
N GLU A 228 31.57 21.10 8.94
CA GLU A 228 30.60 22.17 8.66
C GLU A 228 30.27 22.96 9.94
N PRO A 229 31.02 24.03 10.27
CA PRO A 229 30.92 24.73 11.56
C PRO A 229 29.59 25.47 11.80
N ASN A 230 28.82 25.76 10.74
CA ASN A 230 27.52 26.45 10.86
C ASN A 230 26.31 25.53 10.67
N LEU A 231 26.53 24.22 10.45
CA LEU A 231 25.47 23.28 10.08
C LEU A 231 24.32 23.25 11.07
N LEU A 232 24.60 23.28 12.38
CA LEU A 232 23.57 23.27 13.41
C LEU A 232 22.65 24.50 13.31
N ALA A 233 23.24 25.70 13.26
CA ALA A 233 22.49 26.95 13.18
C ALA A 233 21.70 27.09 11.86
N GLU A 234 22.22 26.53 10.78
CA GLU A 234 21.51 26.47 9.50
C GLU A 234 20.38 25.43 9.53
N SER A 235 20.60 24.26 10.13
CA SER A 235 19.60 23.18 10.23
C SER A 235 18.41 23.58 11.12
N ILE A 236 18.66 24.30 12.22
CA ILE A 236 17.60 24.89 13.06
C ILE A 236 16.73 25.85 12.22
N ARG A 237 17.35 26.70 11.40
CA ARG A 237 16.63 27.62 10.51
C ARG A 237 15.84 26.87 9.43
N ALA A 238 16.44 25.84 8.82
CA ALA A 238 15.80 25.01 7.82
C ALA A 238 14.60 24.24 8.41
N MET A 239 14.72 23.73 9.64
CA MET A 239 13.62 23.07 10.35
C MET A 239 12.45 24.02 10.56
N ARG A 240 12.70 25.23 11.08
CA ARG A 240 11.64 26.23 11.31
C ARG A 240 10.93 26.67 10.04
N ALA A 241 11.60 26.59 8.90
CA ALA A 241 11.04 26.91 7.59
C ALA A 241 10.40 25.70 6.86
N ASP A 242 10.52 24.49 7.41
CA ASP A 242 9.98 23.28 6.80
C ASP A 242 8.47 23.15 7.10
N GLU A 243 7.65 23.53 6.11
CA GLU A 243 6.19 23.39 6.19
C GLU A 243 5.70 21.96 5.98
N THR A 244 6.58 21.03 5.58
CA THR A 244 6.24 19.62 5.28
C THR A 244 6.37 18.70 6.49
N MET A 245 6.79 19.23 7.63
CA MET A 245 6.94 18.48 8.87
C MET A 245 5.58 18.16 9.48
N ASP A 246 5.46 16.96 10.06
CA ASP A 246 4.24 16.54 10.74
C ASP A 246 3.89 17.51 11.90
N ARG A 247 2.59 17.68 12.15
CA ARG A 247 2.09 18.64 13.13
C ARG A 247 2.46 18.25 14.56
N ASP A 248 2.43 16.96 14.88
CA ASP A 248 2.71 16.46 16.22
C ASP A 248 4.21 16.46 16.49
N ASP A 249 5.03 16.01 15.53
CA ASP A 249 6.49 16.15 15.58
C ASP A 249 6.90 17.62 15.78
N ARG A 250 6.20 18.55 15.13
CA ARG A 250 6.47 19.98 15.25
C ARG A 250 6.07 20.53 16.61
N ALA A 251 4.99 20.03 17.19
CA ALA A 251 4.57 20.43 18.53
C ALA A 251 5.57 19.97 19.59
N GLU A 252 6.02 18.71 19.53
CA GLU A 252 6.99 18.13 20.46
C GLU A 252 8.35 18.87 20.41
N LEU A 253 8.81 19.20 19.20
CA LEU A 253 10.07 19.92 19.03
C LEU A 253 9.97 21.37 19.53
N LEU A 254 8.84 22.05 19.30
CA LEU A 254 8.60 23.40 19.85
C LEU A 254 8.45 23.39 21.38
N GLU A 255 7.87 22.34 21.95
CA GLU A 255 7.81 22.15 23.40
C GLU A 255 9.23 21.98 23.97
N SER A 256 10.06 21.18 23.32
CA SER A 256 11.48 21.02 23.69
C SER A 256 12.27 22.32 23.57
N GLU A 257 12.00 23.15 22.54
CA GLU A 257 12.61 24.49 22.40
C GLU A 257 12.23 25.47 23.53
N SER A 258 11.14 25.20 24.26
CA SER A 258 10.72 26.04 25.38
C SER A 258 11.60 25.84 26.62
N ASP A 259 12.36 24.74 26.71
CA ASP A 259 13.33 24.51 27.78
C ASP A 259 14.66 25.24 27.48
N LEU A 260 14.86 26.33 28.21
CA LEU A 260 16.07 27.16 28.11
C LEU A 260 17.34 26.44 28.59
N SER A 261 17.23 25.43 29.46
CA SER A 261 18.39 24.63 29.89
C SER A 261 18.84 23.71 28.76
N LEU A 262 17.90 22.97 28.19
CA LEU A 262 18.14 22.09 27.05
C LEU A 262 18.68 22.85 25.83
N MET A 263 18.08 24.00 25.50
CA MET A 263 18.57 24.86 24.42
C MET A 263 20.00 25.35 24.64
N ARG A 264 20.43 25.60 25.88
CA ARG A 264 21.82 26.01 26.16
C ARG A 264 22.79 24.87 25.88
N GLU A 265 22.43 23.64 26.26
CA GLU A 265 23.23 22.45 25.96
C GLU A 265 23.34 22.25 24.45
N VAL A 266 22.24 22.36 23.72
CA VAL A 266 22.23 22.22 22.26
C VAL A 266 23.09 23.28 21.56
N MET A 267 23.06 24.52 22.03
CA MET A 267 23.83 25.61 21.40
C MET A 267 25.34 25.51 21.62
N ILE A 268 25.81 24.71 22.59
CA ILE A 268 27.24 24.46 22.81
C ILE A 268 27.73 23.17 22.13
N VAL A 269 26.85 22.47 21.39
CA VAL A 269 27.21 21.20 20.74
C VAL A 269 28.24 21.45 19.64
N THR A 270 29.38 20.80 19.84
CA THR A 270 30.49 20.69 18.91
C THR A 270 31.00 19.24 18.97
N PRO A 271 31.84 18.79 18.04
CA PRO A 271 32.44 17.47 18.12
C PRO A 271 33.17 17.20 19.45
N ASP A 272 33.73 18.24 20.08
CA ASP A 272 34.50 18.13 21.32
C ASP A 272 33.61 18.12 22.58
N THR A 273 32.42 18.73 22.52
CA THR A 273 31.48 18.83 23.65
C THR A 273 30.35 17.79 23.57
N TRP A 274 30.29 16.98 22.51
CA TRP A 274 29.23 16.01 22.29
C TRP A 274 29.08 14.99 23.41
N SER A 275 30.18 14.55 24.03
CA SER A 275 30.14 13.60 25.15
C SER A 275 29.63 14.20 26.46
N ASP A 276 29.59 15.54 26.54
CA ASP A 276 29.37 16.27 27.78
C ASP A 276 27.94 16.83 27.90
N VAL A 277 27.16 16.75 26.82
CA VAL A 277 25.75 17.16 26.78
C VAL A 277 24.82 15.98 27.04
N SER A 278 23.60 16.28 27.48
CA SER A 278 22.56 15.28 27.77
C SER A 278 22.11 14.50 26.53
N GLU A 279 21.50 13.33 26.78
CA GLU A 279 20.90 12.51 25.74
C GLU A 279 19.71 13.24 25.09
N GLU A 280 18.96 14.03 25.87
CA GLU A 280 17.91 14.91 25.39
C GLU A 280 18.45 15.96 24.41
N ALA A 281 19.64 16.53 24.68
CA ALA A 281 20.31 17.43 23.75
C ALA A 281 20.74 16.71 22.45
N HIS A 282 21.17 15.45 22.54
CA HIS A 282 21.46 14.64 21.34
C HIS A 282 20.20 14.41 20.50
N HIS A 283 19.07 14.07 21.13
CA HIS A 283 17.79 13.90 20.43
C HIS A 283 17.34 15.19 19.73
N MET A 284 17.51 16.33 20.39
CA MET A 284 17.13 17.61 19.80
C MET A 284 18.02 17.99 18.61
N VAL A 285 19.35 17.79 18.72
CA VAL A 285 20.28 17.97 17.60
C VAL A 285 19.95 17.00 16.46
N PHE A 286 19.60 15.76 16.78
CA PHE A 286 19.17 14.77 15.80
C PHE A 286 17.96 15.26 15.00
N GLY A 287 16.91 15.73 15.68
CA GLY A 287 15.69 16.27 15.03
C GLY A 287 15.93 17.52 14.18
N TYR A 288 16.90 18.35 14.54
CA TYR A 288 17.29 19.51 13.72
C TYR A 288 17.98 19.10 12.42
N LEU A 289 18.98 18.23 12.49
CA LEU A 289 19.86 17.92 11.35
C LEU A 289 19.29 16.84 10.42
N ILE A 290 18.65 15.82 10.98
CA ILE A 290 18.13 14.68 10.23
C ILE A 290 16.63 14.88 10.01
N LYS A 291 16.22 14.94 8.74
CA LYS A 291 14.80 14.98 8.37
C LYS A 291 14.18 13.61 8.52
N GLN A 292 14.90 12.57 8.13
CA GLN A 292 14.46 11.20 8.27
C GLN A 292 15.64 10.24 8.27
N ILE A 293 15.54 9.17 9.06
CA ILE A 293 16.40 8.00 8.93
C ILE A 293 15.50 6.78 8.70
N ARG A 294 15.80 5.97 7.67
CA ARG A 294 15.02 4.77 7.35
C ARG A 294 15.92 3.54 7.32
N PRO A 295 15.47 2.39 7.87
CA PRO A 295 16.13 1.12 7.63
C PRO A 295 15.90 0.69 6.17
N VAL A 296 16.97 0.48 5.41
CA VAL A 296 16.95 0.04 4.00
C VAL A 296 17.69 -1.28 3.79
N GLY A 297 18.56 -1.67 4.73
CA GLY A 297 19.38 -2.88 4.64
C GLY A 297 18.98 -3.97 5.62
N ARG A 298 19.50 -5.19 5.37
CA ARG A 298 19.25 -6.36 6.22
C ARG A 298 20.04 -6.29 7.54
N VAL A 299 19.50 -6.93 8.58
CA VAL A 299 20.20 -7.14 9.85
C VAL A 299 21.48 -7.96 9.60
N GLY A 300 22.62 -7.46 10.08
CA GLY A 300 23.95 -8.07 9.91
C GLY A 300 24.87 -7.35 8.93
N LEU A 301 24.37 -6.37 8.17
CA LEU A 301 25.21 -5.46 7.36
C LEU A 301 25.80 -4.34 8.23
N PRO A 302 26.86 -3.63 7.76
CA PRO A 302 27.33 -2.40 8.40
C PRO A 302 26.24 -1.33 8.44
N ASP A 303 26.24 -0.47 9.48
CA ASP A 303 25.18 0.51 9.70
C ASP A 303 25.01 1.49 8.52
N SER A 304 26.08 1.81 7.78
CA SER A 304 26.06 2.63 6.57
C SER A 304 25.28 2.04 5.39
N GLU A 305 25.12 0.72 5.37
CA GLU A 305 24.30 0.00 4.37
C GLU A 305 22.90 -0.31 4.91
N ARG A 306 22.73 -0.23 6.24
CA ARG A 306 21.46 -0.52 6.91
C ARG A 306 20.55 0.68 6.98
N PHE A 307 21.10 1.88 7.17
CA PHE A 307 20.32 3.08 7.41
C PHE A 307 20.57 4.11 6.32
N GLN A 308 19.49 4.64 5.76
CA GLN A 308 19.55 5.76 4.83
C GLN A 308 19.14 7.03 5.57
N ILE A 309 20.06 8.01 5.62
CA ILE A 309 19.82 9.31 6.23
C ILE A 309 19.38 10.30 5.15
N THR A 310 18.24 10.94 5.37
CA THR A 310 17.81 12.13 4.63
C THR A 310 18.11 13.35 5.49
N TRP A 311 19.13 14.10 5.09
CA TRP A 311 19.53 15.33 5.78
C TRP A 311 18.55 16.47 5.50
N ARG A 312 18.35 17.33 6.50
CA ARG A 312 17.56 18.54 6.32
C ARG A 312 18.27 19.58 5.47
N ILE A 313 19.59 19.71 5.68
CA ILE A 313 20.48 20.43 4.77
C ILE A 313 21.26 19.39 3.96
N PRO A 314 21.08 19.32 2.63
CA PRO A 314 21.82 18.40 1.78
C PRO A 314 23.33 18.51 2.00
N GLU A 315 24.05 17.41 1.85
CA GLU A 315 25.50 17.45 1.89
C GLU A 315 26.04 18.27 0.70
N PRO A 316 27.12 19.05 0.90
CA PRO A 316 27.76 19.72 -0.21
C PRO A 316 28.23 18.68 -1.24
N PRO A 317 28.06 18.93 -2.55
CA PRO A 317 28.52 17.99 -3.57
C PRO A 317 30.02 17.77 -3.42
N GLU A 318 30.47 16.51 -3.47
CA GLU A 318 31.89 16.18 -3.45
C GLU A 318 32.59 16.96 -4.56
N VAL A 319 33.45 17.90 -4.17
CA VAL A 319 34.35 18.57 -5.10
C VAL A 319 35.34 17.51 -5.56
N SER A 320 35.07 16.89 -6.72
CA SER A 320 36.02 16.01 -7.38
C SER A 320 37.35 16.76 -7.55
N PRO A 321 38.47 16.26 -7.01
CA PRO A 321 39.77 16.86 -7.27
C PRO A 321 40.07 16.71 -8.77
N ALA A 322 40.30 17.83 -9.43
CA ALA A 322 40.79 17.90 -10.81
C ALA A 322 42.28 17.52 -10.90
#